data_AF-A0A6G6YPB4-F1
#
_entry.id   AF-A0A6G6YPB4-F1
#
_cell.length_a   1.000
_cell.length_b   1.000
_cell.length_c   1.000
_cell.angle_alpha   90.00
_cell.angle_beta   90.00
_cell.angle_gamma   90.00
#
_symmetry.space_group_name_H-M   'P 1'
#
loop_
_entity.id
_entity.type
_entity.pdbx_description
1 polymer ?
#
loop_
_entity_poly.entity_id
_entity_poly.type
_entity_poly.pdbx_seq_one_letter_code
_entity_poly.pdbx_strand_id
1 'polypeptide(L)'
;MKLTADRPYANPEKAALRLMEHARAFEPVQDGRIYIEKINGPFLYQDKGAPAEYGAGLKYALAQDWLEIHESGTYVKILQAGNNL
;
A
#
# COMPACT_ATOMS: atom_id res chain seq x y z
N MET A 1 0.95 10.47 -31.38
CA MET A 1 1.41 10.49 -29.98
C MET A 1 0.34 9.84 -29.13
N LYS A 2 0.64 8.72 -28.47
CA LYS A 2 -0.30 8.08 -27.55
C LYS A 2 -0.20 8.86 -26.25
N LEU A 3 -1.23 9.61 -25.86
CA LEU A 3 -1.29 10.21 -24.53
C LEU A 3 -1.22 9.04 -23.54
N THR A 4 -0.04 8.83 -22.94
CA THR A 4 0.07 8.00 -21.74
C THR A 4 -0.81 8.67 -20.71
N ALA A 5 -1.96 8.06 -20.41
CA ALA A 5 -2.85 8.53 -19.36
C ALA A 5 -2.00 8.84 -18.12
N ASP A 6 -2.26 9.97 -17.48
CA ASP A 6 -1.56 10.37 -16.26
C ASP A 6 -1.56 9.19 -15.31
N ARG A 7 -0.36 8.76 -14.92
CA ARG A 7 -0.16 7.62 -14.03
C ARG A 7 -0.46 8.10 -12.61
N PRO A 8 -1.61 7.72 -12.02
CA PRO A 8 -2.11 8.38 -10.82
C PRO A 8 -1.19 8.21 -9.61
N TYR A 9 -0.32 7.19 -9.64
CA TYR A 9 0.56 6.78 -8.55
C TYR A 9 2.05 6.73 -8.96
N ALA A 10 2.45 7.53 -9.96
CA ALA A 10 3.86 7.63 -10.35
C ALA A 10 4.76 8.20 -9.23
N ASN A 11 4.20 8.99 -8.31
CA ASN A 11 4.87 9.41 -7.08
C ASN A 11 4.77 8.27 -6.02
N PRO A 12 5.89 7.69 -5.56
CA PRO A 12 5.90 6.62 -4.57
C PRO A 12 5.20 6.98 -3.25
N GLU A 13 5.31 8.23 -2.78
CA GLU A 13 4.63 8.67 -1.56
C GLU A 13 3.10 8.65 -1.75
N LYS A 14 2.63 9.17 -2.89
CA LYS A 14 1.19 9.14 -3.21
C LYS A 14 0.68 7.70 -3.34
N ALA A 15 1.48 6.81 -3.92
CA ALA A 15 1.17 5.39 -3.95
C ALA A 15 1.08 4.80 -2.53
N ALA A 16 2.06 5.10 -1.67
CA ALA A 16 2.12 4.65 -0.29
C ALA A 16 0.91 5.11 0.53
N LEU A 17 0.55 6.40 0.46
CA LEU A 17 -0.61 6.95 1.13
C LEU A 17 -1.90 6.21 0.73
N ARG A 18 -2.06 5.91 -0.57
CA ARG A 18 -3.21 5.13 -1.02
C ARG A 18 -3.21 3.70 -0.49
N LEU A 19 -2.05 3.06 -0.35
CA LEU A 19 -1.95 1.75 0.29
C LEU A 19 -2.32 1.81 1.78
N MET A 20 -1.93 2.88 2.48
CA MET A 20 -2.32 3.11 3.87
C MET A 20 -3.84 3.31 4.02
N GLU A 21 -4.47 4.03 3.10
CA GLU A 21 -5.93 4.17 3.07
C GLU A 21 -6.64 2.80 2.96
N HIS A 22 -6.18 1.93 2.05
CA HIS A 22 -6.71 0.57 1.94
C HIS A 22 -6.45 -0.27 3.18
N ALA A 23 -5.26 -0.13 3.78
CA ALA A 23 -4.92 -0.85 5.00
C ALA A 23 -5.86 -0.46 6.16
N ARG A 24 -6.14 0.85 6.32
CA ARG A 24 -7.03 1.38 7.35
C ARG A 24 -8.50 1.03 7.14
N ALA A 25 -8.92 0.78 5.90
CA ALA A 25 -10.27 0.37 5.58
C ALA A 25 -10.56 -1.10 5.97
N PHE A 26 -9.53 -1.89 6.26
CA PHE A 26 -9.66 -3.28 6.64
C PHE A 26 -9.51 -3.45 8.16
N GLU A 27 -10.49 -4.09 8.80
CA GLU A 27 -10.38 -4.48 10.20
C GLU A 27 -9.25 -5.52 10.37
N PRO A 28 -8.18 -5.21 11.12
CA PRO A 28 -7.07 -6.14 11.28
C PRO A 28 -7.52 -7.46 11.93
N VAL A 29 -6.87 -8.56 11.53
CA VAL A 29 -7.03 -9.84 12.19
C VAL A 29 -6.10 -9.92 13.42
N GLN A 30 -5.95 -11.13 13.97
CA GLN A 30 -5.11 -11.42 15.13
C GLN A 30 -3.77 -10.68 15.11
N ASP A 31 -3.42 -10.06 16.24
CA ASP A 31 -2.15 -9.35 16.43
C ASP A 31 -1.96 -8.16 15.45
N GLY A 32 -3.05 -7.51 15.05
CA GLY A 32 -3.02 -6.30 14.22
C GLY A 32 -2.64 -6.54 12.76
N ARG A 33 -2.70 -7.80 12.30
CA ARG A 33 -2.28 -8.21 10.95
C ARG A 33 -3.33 -7.87 9.90
N ILE A 34 -2.87 -7.44 8.74
CA ILE A 34 -3.70 -7.16 7.56
C ILE A 34 -3.20 -8.04 6.43
N TYR A 35 -4.08 -8.78 5.76
CA TYR A 35 -3.70 -9.56 4.59
C TYR A 35 -3.21 -8.61 3.48
N ILE A 36 -2.03 -8.87 2.91
CA ILE A 36 -1.42 -8.00 1.89
C ILE A 36 -2.31 -7.87 0.63
N GLU A 37 -3.17 -8.85 0.37
CA GLU A 37 -4.13 -8.81 -0.73
C GLU A 37 -5.20 -7.71 -0.56
N LYS A 38 -5.49 -7.32 0.69
CA LYS A 38 -6.45 -6.25 1.01
C LYS A 38 -5.92 -4.88 0.64
N ILE A 39 -4.60 -4.72 0.50
CA ILE A 39 -3.99 -3.49 -0.01
C ILE A 39 -3.65 -3.58 -1.49
N ASN A 40 -3.13 -4.72 -1.96
CA ASN A 40 -2.68 -4.85 -3.35
C ASN A 40 -3.86 -5.01 -4.34
N GLY A 41 -4.93 -5.70 -3.95
CA GLY A 41 -6.08 -5.97 -4.80
C GLY A 41 -6.81 -4.68 -5.18
N PRO A 42 -7.28 -3.90 -4.19
CA PRO A 42 -7.90 -2.60 -4.46
C PRO A 42 -7.00 -1.65 -5.26
N PHE A 43 -5.71 -1.54 -4.90
CA PHE A 43 -4.77 -0.69 -5.60
C PHE A 43 -4.64 -1.05 -7.10
N LEU A 44 -4.49 -2.34 -7.43
CA LEU A 44 -4.29 -2.78 -8.81
C LEU A 44 -5.59 -2.80 -9.61
N TYR A 45 -6.69 -3.26 -9.01
CA TYR A 45 -7.92 -3.56 -9.75
C TYR A 45 -8.99 -2.48 -9.64
N GLN A 46 -9.07 -1.75 -8.53
CA GLN A 46 -10.05 -0.68 -8.33
C GLN A 46 -9.44 0.67 -8.72
N ASP A 47 -8.27 0.99 -8.17
CA ASP A 47 -7.58 2.26 -8.44
C ASP A 47 -6.83 2.29 -9.78
N LYS A 48 -6.73 1.13 -10.45
CA LYS A 48 -6.01 0.94 -11.72
C LYS A 48 -4.53 1.35 -11.64
N GLY A 49 -3.92 1.23 -10.46
CA GLY A 49 -2.48 1.41 -10.28
C GLY A 49 -1.69 0.31 -10.98
N ALA A 50 -0.47 0.63 -11.41
CA ALA A 50 0.42 -0.34 -12.03
C ALA A 50 1.20 -1.16 -10.98
N PRO A 51 1.60 -2.40 -11.29
CA PRO A 51 2.41 -3.22 -10.37
C PRO A 51 3.71 -2.54 -9.92
N ALA A 52 4.35 -1.77 -10.80
CA ALA A 52 5.55 -1.00 -10.46
C ALA A 52 5.28 0.12 -9.45
N GLU A 53 4.10 0.75 -9.52
CA GLU A 53 3.68 1.81 -8.61
C GLU A 53 3.32 1.22 -7.24
N TYR A 54 2.64 0.08 -7.22
CA TYR A 54 2.41 -0.69 -5.98
C TYR A 54 3.73 -1.01 -5.29
N GLY A 55 4.70 -1.56 -6.04
CA GLY A 55 6.01 -1.90 -5.49
C GLY A 55 6.78 -0.68 -4.98
N ALA A 56 6.69 0.45 -5.66
CA ALA A 56 7.32 1.70 -5.23
C ALA A 56 6.66 2.27 -3.97
N GLY A 57 5.32 2.28 -3.91
CA GLY A 57 4.56 2.73 -2.75
C GLY A 57 4.78 1.85 -1.52
N LEU A 58 4.79 0.53 -1.70
CA LEU A 58 5.06 -0.39 -0.60
C LEU A 58 6.47 -0.18 -0.03
N LYS A 59 7.50 -0.06 -0.89
CA LYS A 59 8.86 0.24 -0.46
C LYS A 59 8.95 1.57 0.29
N TYR A 60 8.23 2.60 -0.18
CA TYR A 60 8.19 3.89 0.50
C TYR A 60 7.57 3.77 1.89
N ALA A 61 6.41 3.12 2.03
CA ALA A 61 5.76 2.91 3.33
C ALA A 61 6.63 2.15 4.32
N LEU A 62 7.36 1.13 3.87
CA LEU A 62 8.33 0.40 4.70
C LEU A 62 9.48 1.31 5.15
N ALA A 63 10.03 2.12 4.24
CA ALA A 63 11.15 3.02 4.54
C ALA A 63 10.79 4.15 5.50
N GLN A 64 9.50 4.48 5.63
CA GLN A 64 8.98 5.47 6.57
C GLN A 64 8.49 4.85 7.89
N ASP A 65 8.68 3.55 8.11
CA ASP A 65 8.12 2.82 9.24
C ASP A 65 6.59 3.01 9.37
N TRP A 66 5.87 3.10 8.25
CA TRP A 66 4.41 3.16 8.23
C TRP A 66 3.78 1.77 8.23
N LEU A 67 4.45 0.83 7.56
CA LEU A 67 4.09 -0.59 7.52
C LEU A 67 5.31 -1.44 7.87
N GLU A 68 5.04 -2.60 8.43
CA GLU A 68 5.95 -3.75 8.41
C GLU A 68 5.36 -4.88 7.56
N ILE A 69 6.20 -5.64 6.88
CA ILE A 69 5.81 -6.89 6.20
C ILE A 69 6.22 -8.06 7.09
N HIS A 70 5.27 -8.96 7.33
CA HIS A 70 5.55 -10.23 8.01
C HIS A 70 6.44 -11.12 7.11
N GLU A 71 7.33 -11.92 7.71
CA GLU A 71 8.29 -12.77 7.00
C GLU A 71 7.67 -13.71 5.94
N SER A 72 6.41 -14.11 6.15
CA SER A 72 5.67 -14.95 5.20
C SER A 72 5.26 -14.22 3.91
N GLY A 73 5.37 -12.88 3.88
CA GLY A 73 4.86 -12.02 2.81
C GLY A 73 3.33 -11.91 2.75
N THR A 74 2.60 -12.67 3.57
CA THR A 74 1.13 -12.73 3.56
C THR A 74 0.48 -11.54 4.25
N TYR A 75 1.18 -10.97 5.23
CA TYR A 75 0.62 -9.97 6.13
C TYR A 75 1.47 -8.70 6.15
N VAL A 76 0.80 -7.59 6.40
CA VAL A 76 1.40 -6.34 6.84
C VAL A 76 0.80 -5.92 8.18
N LYS A 77 1.48 -5.05 8.91
CA LYS A 77 0.89 -4.32 10.05
C LYS A 77 1.16 -2.84 9.92
N ILE A 78 0.19 -2.04 10.35
CA ILE A 78 0.38 -0.59 10.50
C ILE A 78 1.21 -0.33 11.75
N LEU A 79 2.32 0.39 11.58
CA LEU A 79 3.19 0.81 12.66
C LEU A 79 2.77 2.18 13.21
N GLN A 80 3.35 2.59 14.34
CA GLN A 80 2.96 3.81 15.03
C GLN A 80 3.09 5.07 14.15
N ALA A 81 4.14 5.19 13.33
CA ALA A 81 4.28 6.34 12.42
C ALA A 81 3.18 6.34 11.35
N GLY A 82 2.78 5.16 10.86
CA GLY A 82 1.68 5.00 9.93
C GLY A 82 0.31 5.34 10.51
N ASN A 83 0.12 5.23 11.83
CA ASN A 83 -1.15 5.63 12.48
C ASN A 83 -1.39 7.14 12.44
N ASN A 84 -0.35 7.96 12.31
CA ASN A 84 -0.42 9.42 12.36
C ASN A 84 -0.58 10.11 10.99
N LEU A 85 -0.75 9.32 9.91
CA LEU A 85 -1.07 9.80 8.56
C LEU A 85 -2.55 10.17 8.42
#